data_AF-A0A844IF00-F1
#
_entry.id   AF-A0A844IF00-F1
#
_cell.length_a   1.000
_cell.length_b   1.000
_cell.length_c   1.000
_cell.angle_alpha   90.00
_cell.angle_beta   90.00
_cell.angle_gamma   90.00
#
_symmetry.space_group_name_H-M   'P 1'
#
loop_
_entity.id
_entity.type
_entity.pdbx_description
1 polymer ?
#
loop_
_entity_poly.entity_id
_entity_poly.type
_entity_poly.pdbx_seq_one_letter_code
_entity_poly.pdbx_strand_id
1 'polypeptide(L)'
;MSQSIHFARLKYFSEEFTKDSKYGDILHELKKILGKEENIDEETLNGKFTEEIELKCLTLNVYDEKIQEFLKTGSEIQLHPRSRFYFVNEEIWKVIEEAIFRKSKQIEMKEDFFNLAEDYITIKGYFNKRMLIFDAS
;
A
#
# COMPACT_ATOMS: atom_id res chain seq x y z
N MET A 1 6.38 14.09 15.62
CA MET A 1 6.87 13.32 14.47
C MET A 1 5.65 12.94 13.67
N SER A 2 5.56 13.26 12.38
CA SER A 2 4.47 12.81 11.52
C SER A 2 4.93 11.55 10.79
N GLN A 3 4.31 10.41 11.07
CA GLN A 3 4.51 9.21 10.27
C GLN A 3 3.62 9.29 9.03
N SER A 4 4.16 8.90 7.88
CA SER A 4 3.50 8.97 6.59
C SER A 4 3.37 7.59 5.96
N ILE A 5 2.35 7.45 5.12
CA ILE A 5 2.20 6.27 4.29
C ILE A 5 3.08 6.41 3.06
N HIS A 6 3.96 5.43 2.83
CA HIS A 6 4.71 5.28 1.59
C HIS A 6 4.14 4.13 0.78
N PHE A 7 3.72 4.42 -0.45
CA PHE A 7 3.16 3.42 -1.33
C PHE A 7 4.25 2.69 -2.11
N ALA A 8 4.08 1.38 -2.25
CA ALA A 8 4.94 0.55 -3.06
C ALA A 8 4.11 -0.43 -3.90
N ARG A 9 4.74 -0.94 -4.94
CA ARG A 9 4.23 -2.00 -5.81
C ARG A 9 4.87 -3.32 -5.41
N LEU A 10 4.06 -4.37 -5.36
CA LEU A 10 4.52 -5.76 -5.28
C LEU A 10 5.15 -6.20 -6.62
N LYS A 11 6.42 -6.64 -6.62
CA LYS A 11 7.12 -7.14 -7.82
C LYS A 11 6.90 -8.63 -8.11
N TYR A 12 6.47 -9.39 -7.11
CA TYR A 12 6.55 -10.85 -7.16
C TYR A 12 5.56 -11.51 -8.13
N PHE A 13 4.42 -10.87 -8.40
CA PHE A 13 3.43 -11.38 -9.34
C PHE A 13 3.39 -10.55 -10.62
N SER A 14 3.12 -11.21 -11.74
CA SER A 14 2.81 -10.52 -12.98
C SER A 14 1.41 -9.91 -12.93
N GLU A 15 1.19 -8.82 -13.69
CA GLU A 15 -0.14 -8.21 -13.81
C GLU A 15 -1.19 -9.17 -14.38
N GLU A 16 -0.76 -10.09 -15.26
CA GLU A 16 -1.62 -11.11 -15.85
C GLU A 16 -2.11 -12.13 -14.82
N PHE A 17 -1.29 -12.43 -13.80
CA PHE A 17 -1.66 -13.34 -12.73
C PHE A 17 -2.67 -12.70 -11.77
N THR A 18 -2.47 -11.43 -11.45
CA THR A 18 -3.25 -10.76 -10.40
C THR A 18 -4.58 -10.19 -10.88
N LYS A 19 -4.74 -9.90 -12.18
CA LYS A 19 -5.93 -9.21 -12.74
C LYS A 19 -7.27 -9.89 -12.44
N ASP A 20 -7.30 -11.23 -12.45
CA ASP A 20 -8.53 -12.02 -12.28
C ASP A 20 -8.65 -12.63 -10.87
N SER A 21 -7.67 -12.37 -10.01
CA SER A 21 -7.59 -12.94 -8.67
C SER A 21 -8.23 -12.03 -7.63
N LYS A 22 -8.77 -12.61 -6.55
CA LYS A 22 -9.27 -11.81 -5.42
C LYS A 22 -8.09 -11.32 -4.58
N TYR A 23 -8.27 -10.18 -3.90
CA TYR A 23 -7.27 -9.62 -2.98
C TYR A 23 -6.86 -10.63 -1.90
N GLY A 24 -7.82 -11.37 -1.34
CA GLY A 24 -7.56 -12.39 -0.32
C GLY A 24 -6.70 -13.55 -0.83
N ASP A 25 -6.91 -13.99 -2.07
CA ASP A 25 -6.14 -15.10 -2.67
C ASP A 25 -4.67 -14.68 -2.88
N ILE A 26 -4.46 -13.46 -3.36
CA ILE A 26 -3.12 -12.87 -3.55
C ILE A 26 -2.40 -12.73 -2.22
N LEU A 27 -3.07 -12.19 -1.20
CA LEU A 27 -2.52 -12.04 0.13
C LEU A 27 -2.17 -13.39 0.77
N HIS A 28 -3.03 -14.39 0.61
CA HIS A 28 -2.77 -15.75 1.10
C HIS A 28 -1.54 -16.37 0.43
N GLU A 29 -1.43 -16.30 -0.90
CA GLU A 29 -0.24 -16.81 -1.60
C GLU A 29 1.03 -16.05 -1.21
N LEU A 30 0.98 -14.72 -1.06
CA LEU A 30 2.13 -13.94 -0.57
C LEU A 30 2.58 -14.39 0.81
N LYS A 31 1.64 -14.51 1.75
CA LYS A 31 1.95 -14.99 3.10
C LYS A 31 2.55 -16.38 3.11
N LYS A 32 2.07 -17.27 2.24
CA LYS A 32 2.61 -18.63 2.08
C LYS A 32 4.03 -18.63 1.49
N ILE A 33 4.33 -17.74 0.54
CA ILE A 33 5.67 -17.58 -0.02
C ILE A 33 6.62 -17.00 1.03
N LEU A 34 6.23 -15.89 1.67
CA LEU A 34 7.01 -15.22 2.70
C LEU A 34 7.21 -16.10 3.94
N GLY A 35 6.22 -16.91 4.30
CA GLY A 35 6.31 -17.85 5.43
C GLY A 35 7.28 -19.01 5.18
N LYS A 36 7.63 -19.33 3.93
CA LYS A 36 8.69 -20.30 3.62
C LYS A 36 10.10 -19.72 3.78
N GLU A 37 10.19 -18.39 3.86
CA GLU A 37 11.44 -17.64 3.91
C GLU A 37 11.74 -17.20 5.36
N GLU A 38 11.74 -18.15 6.31
CA GLU A 38 11.89 -17.91 7.76
C GLU A 38 13.17 -17.13 8.17
N ASN A 39 14.17 -17.10 7.29
CA ASN A 39 15.48 -16.47 7.49
C ASN A 39 15.73 -15.22 6.62
N ILE A 40 14.73 -14.71 5.90
CA ILE A 40 14.90 -13.46 5.16
C ILE A 40 14.91 -12.26 6.14
N ASP A 41 15.98 -11.48 6.09
CA ASP A 41 16.07 -10.17 6.76
C ASP A 41 15.16 -9.14 6.08
N GLU A 42 14.84 -8.07 6.80
CA GLU A 42 13.89 -7.03 6.33
C GLU A 42 14.34 -6.38 5.01
N GLU A 43 15.64 -6.13 4.85
CA GLU A 43 16.20 -5.48 3.67
C GLU A 43 16.04 -6.37 2.42
N THR A 44 16.33 -7.66 2.56
CA THR A 44 16.11 -8.66 1.52
C THR A 44 14.61 -8.80 1.17
N LEU A 45 13.72 -8.71 2.16
CA LEU A 45 12.27 -8.79 1.96
C LEU A 45 11.75 -7.57 1.18
N ASN A 46 12.23 -6.38 1.54
CA ASN A 46 11.86 -5.14 0.88
C ASN A 46 12.41 -5.12 -0.56
N GLY A 47 13.69 -5.42 -0.76
CA GLY A 47 14.32 -5.36 -2.09
C GLY A 47 13.79 -6.39 -3.10
N LYS A 48 13.50 -7.62 -2.66
CA LYS A 48 13.04 -8.69 -3.56
C LYS A 48 11.57 -8.54 -3.97
N PHE A 49 10.72 -8.09 -3.06
CA PHE A 49 9.28 -8.16 -3.23
C PHE A 49 8.62 -6.83 -3.54
N THR A 50 9.30 -5.70 -3.30
CA THR A 50 8.68 -4.38 -3.41
C THR A 50 9.44 -3.42 -4.33
N GLU A 51 8.71 -2.45 -4.86
CA GLU A 51 9.21 -1.33 -5.65
C GLU A 51 8.53 -0.07 -5.16
N GLU A 52 9.29 0.95 -4.80
CA GLU A 52 8.71 2.22 -4.40
C GLU A 52 7.93 2.84 -5.56
N ILE A 53 6.76 3.43 -5.26
CA ILE A 53 5.99 4.20 -6.22
C ILE A 53 6.34 5.66 -5.99
N GLU A 54 6.96 6.30 -6.98
CA GLU A 54 7.24 7.73 -6.94
C GLU A 54 5.92 8.52 -7.03
N LEU A 55 5.67 9.34 -6.01
CA LEU A 55 4.50 10.21 -5.90
C LEU A 55 4.93 11.66 -5.69
N LYS A 56 4.18 12.61 -6.22
CA LYS A 56 4.54 14.03 -6.20
C LYS A 56 4.04 14.76 -4.95
N CYS A 57 2.78 14.55 -4.59
CA CYS A 57 2.05 15.33 -3.59
C CYS A 57 1.22 14.48 -2.62
N LEU A 58 0.99 13.21 -2.95
CA LEU A 58 0.25 12.31 -2.09
C LEU A 58 1.10 11.93 -0.88
N THR A 59 0.62 12.36 0.28
CA THR A 59 1.17 12.04 1.59
C THR A 59 -0.02 11.89 2.51
N LEU A 60 -0.18 10.71 3.10
CA LEU A 60 -1.24 10.41 4.04
C LEU A 60 -0.64 10.23 5.42
N ASN A 61 -1.32 10.76 6.43
CA ASN A 61 -0.87 10.67 7.80
C ASN A 61 -1.24 9.30 8.36
N VAL A 62 -0.26 8.60 8.91
CA VAL A 62 -0.43 7.31 9.58
C VAL A 62 -1.35 7.42 10.78
N TYR A 63 -1.45 8.58 11.44
CA TYR A 63 -2.31 8.83 12.60
C TYR A 63 -3.78 9.07 12.26
N ASP A 64 -4.21 8.91 11.01
CA ASP A 64 -5.63 8.82 10.69
C ASP A 64 -6.22 7.63 11.46
N GLU A 65 -7.19 7.85 12.35
CA GLU A 65 -7.73 6.82 13.26
C GLU A 65 -8.17 5.57 12.51
N LYS A 66 -8.77 5.74 11.33
CA LYS A 66 -9.22 4.62 10.49
C LYS A 66 -8.05 3.83 9.91
N ILE A 67 -6.91 4.46 9.63
CA ILE A 67 -5.71 3.78 9.12
C ILE A 67 -5.02 3.03 10.25
N GLN A 68 -4.94 3.63 11.45
CA GLN A 68 -4.36 3.00 12.64
C GLN A 68 -5.02 1.66 13.00
N GLU A 69 -6.32 1.51 12.74
CA GLU A 69 -7.04 0.25 12.97
C GLU A 69 -6.42 -0.94 12.21
N PHE A 70 -5.86 -0.70 11.02
CA PHE A 70 -5.26 -1.72 10.16
C PHE A 70 -3.76 -1.93 10.39
N LEU A 71 -3.10 -1.03 11.10
CA LEU A 71 -1.64 -1.04 11.32
C LEU A 71 -1.18 -1.89 12.51
N LYS A 72 -2.11 -2.48 13.26
CA LYS A 72 -1.80 -3.30 14.44
C LYS A 72 -0.88 -4.48 14.06
N THR A 73 0.09 -4.80 14.91
CA THR A 73 0.94 -5.99 14.74
C THR A 73 0.09 -7.25 14.65
N GLY A 74 0.34 -8.09 13.64
CA GLY A 74 -0.49 -9.26 13.37
C GLY A 74 -1.79 -8.96 12.61
N SER A 75 -1.92 -7.75 12.07
CA SER A 75 -2.98 -7.38 11.13
C SER A 75 -3.09 -8.39 10.00
N GLU A 76 -4.32 -8.69 9.60
CA GLU A 76 -4.58 -9.62 8.50
C GLU A 76 -3.91 -9.16 7.21
N ILE A 77 -3.79 -7.85 7.00
CA ILE A 77 -3.16 -7.32 5.78
C ILE A 77 -1.63 -7.18 5.88
N GLN A 78 -1.02 -7.42 7.05
CA GLN A 78 0.44 -7.40 7.19
C GLN A 78 1.05 -8.58 6.39
N LEU A 79 2.01 -8.29 5.51
CA LEU A 79 2.58 -9.30 4.60
C LEU A 79 3.37 -10.39 5.35
N HIS A 80 4.14 -9.99 6.36
CA HIS A 80 4.92 -10.87 7.22
C HIS A 80 5.15 -10.19 8.57
N PRO A 81 5.21 -10.91 9.71
CA PRO A 81 5.41 -10.29 11.02
C PRO A 81 6.68 -9.44 11.16
N ARG A 82 7.70 -9.73 10.34
CA ARG A 82 8.96 -8.95 10.27
C ARG A 82 8.97 -7.90 9.14
N SER A 83 7.94 -7.85 8.31
CA SER A 83 7.83 -6.86 7.24
C SER A 83 7.09 -5.63 7.75
N ARG A 84 7.58 -4.46 7.34
CA ARG A 84 6.91 -3.16 7.51
C ARG A 84 5.79 -2.90 6.51
N PHE A 85 5.60 -3.80 5.54
CA PHE A 85 4.64 -3.63 4.46
C PHE A 85 3.28 -4.29 4.74
N TYR A 86 2.24 -3.57 4.37
CA TYR A 86 0.84 -3.95 4.46
C TYR A 86 0.24 -4.02 3.05
N PHE A 87 -0.56 -5.05 2.80
CA PHE A 87 -1.27 -5.25 1.55
C PHE A 87 -2.53 -4.37 1.49
N VAL A 88 -2.74 -3.69 0.36
CA VAL A 88 -3.95 -2.87 0.19
C VAL A 88 -5.08 -3.73 -0.36
N ASN A 89 -5.95 -4.20 0.54
CA ASN A 89 -7.22 -4.83 0.19
C ASN A 89 -8.35 -3.78 0.01
N GLU A 90 -9.56 -4.24 -0.28
CA GLU A 90 -10.72 -3.38 -0.54
C GLU A 90 -11.14 -2.52 0.67
N GLU A 91 -10.92 -3.01 1.90
CA GLU A 91 -11.32 -2.32 3.12
C GLU A 91 -10.40 -1.12 3.40
N ILE A 92 -9.08 -1.37 3.45
CA ILE A 92 -8.11 -0.29 3.66
C ILE A 92 -8.06 0.66 2.47
N TRP A 93 -8.34 0.19 1.25
CA TRP A 93 -8.45 1.08 0.08
C TRP A 93 -9.55 2.13 0.25
N LYS A 94 -10.73 1.76 0.76
CA LYS A 94 -11.81 2.73 1.01
C LYS A 94 -11.37 3.83 1.99
N VAL A 95 -10.65 3.44 3.03
CA VAL A 95 -10.10 4.38 4.02
C VAL A 95 -9.07 5.31 3.38
N ILE A 96 -8.16 4.77 2.57
CA ILE A 96 -7.16 5.55 1.82
C ILE A 96 -7.85 6.52 0.86
N GLU A 97 -8.84 6.07 0.10
CA GLU A 97 -9.58 6.88 -0.86
C GLU A 97 -10.34 8.03 -0.16
N GLU A 98 -10.98 7.77 0.98
CA GLU A 98 -11.59 8.80 1.80
C GLU A 98 -10.57 9.83 2.31
N ALA A 99 -9.39 9.37 2.75
CA ALA A 99 -8.33 10.25 3.23
C ALA A 99 -7.80 11.16 2.12
N ILE A 100 -7.59 10.61 0.91
CA ILE A 100 -7.20 11.38 -0.29
C ILE A 100 -8.26 12.41 -0.65
N PHE A 101 -9.54 12.01 -0.62
CA PHE A 101 -10.64 12.91 -0.93
C PHE A 101 -10.80 14.03 0.10
N ARG A 102 -10.52 13.78 1.38
CA ARG A 102 -10.46 14.84 2.40
C ARG A 102 -9.31 15.81 2.13
N LYS A 103 -8.13 15.29 1.77
CA LYS A 103 -6.97 16.10 1.42
C LYS A 103 -7.23 16.98 0.19
N SER A 104 -7.87 16.44 -0.84
CA SER A 104 -8.15 17.18 -2.07
C SER A 104 -9.08 18.38 -1.87
N LYS A 105 -10.02 18.31 -0.91
CA LYS A 105 -10.89 19.44 -0.54
C LYS A 105 -10.16 20.59 0.14
N GLN A 106 -8.96 20.36 0.65
CA GLN A 106 -8.16 21.36 1.36
C GLN A 106 -7.12 22.01 0.43
N ILE A 107 -7.01 21.55 -0.83
CA ILE A 107 -6.05 22.10 -1.78
C ILE A 107 -6.62 23.36 -2.43
N GLU A 108 -5.92 24.47 -2.25
CA GLU A 108 -6.27 25.76 -2.87
C GLU A 108 -5.58 25.94 -4.25
N MET A 109 -4.38 25.39 -4.41
CA MET A 109 -3.59 25.53 -5.63
C MET A 109 -3.97 24.49 -6.69
N LYS A 110 -4.31 24.97 -7.88
CA LYS A 110 -4.71 24.13 -9.02
C LYS A 110 -3.63 23.10 -9.40
N GLU A 111 -2.36 23.48 -9.37
CA GLU A 111 -1.25 22.59 -9.71
C GLU A 111 -1.13 21.41 -8.74
N ASP A 112 -1.19 21.69 -7.42
CA ASP A 112 -1.19 20.66 -6.38
C ASP A 112 -2.37 19.70 -6.51
N PHE A 113 -3.53 20.21 -6.95
CA PHE A 113 -4.70 19.37 -7.21
C PHE A 113 -4.45 18.40 -8.36
N PHE A 114 -3.85 18.86 -9.47
CA PHE A 114 -3.49 17.97 -10.58
C PHE A 114 -2.45 16.95 -10.19
N ASN A 115 -1.40 17.35 -9.46
CA ASN A 115 -0.39 16.42 -8.96
C ASN A 115 -1.01 15.36 -8.04
N LEU A 116 -1.91 15.74 -7.13
CA LEU A 116 -2.63 14.77 -6.29
C LEU A 116 -3.52 13.83 -7.12
N ALA A 117 -4.17 14.34 -8.17
CA ALA A 117 -5.01 13.52 -9.05
C ALA A 117 -4.18 12.51 -9.86
N GLU A 118 -3.00 12.90 -10.35
CA GLU A 118 -2.04 12.01 -11.03
C GLU A 118 -1.54 10.91 -10.08
N ASP A 119 -1.17 11.28 -8.86
CA ASP A 119 -0.76 10.33 -7.82
C ASP A 119 -1.88 9.34 -7.50
N TYR A 120 -3.12 9.82 -7.33
CA TYR A 120 -4.30 8.99 -7.10
C TYR A 120 -4.52 7.99 -8.24
N ILE A 121 -4.45 8.44 -9.50
CA ILE A 121 -4.59 7.56 -10.68
C ILE A 121 -3.50 6.48 -10.66
N THR A 122 -2.27 6.86 -10.33
CA THR A 122 -1.12 5.96 -10.26
C THR A 122 -1.34 4.85 -9.23
N ILE A 123 -1.62 5.21 -7.97
CA ILE A 123 -1.85 4.21 -6.93
C ILE A 123 -3.12 3.38 -7.18
N LYS A 124 -4.18 3.98 -7.74
CA LYS A 124 -5.41 3.27 -8.12
C LYS A 124 -5.13 2.24 -9.21
N GLY A 125 -4.23 2.53 -10.14
CA GLY A 125 -3.77 1.58 -11.15
C GLY A 125 -3.18 0.31 -10.52
N TYR A 126 -2.28 0.48 -9.54
CA TYR A 126 -1.69 -0.65 -8.82
C TYR A 126 -2.69 -1.37 -7.91
N PHE A 127 -3.60 -0.63 -7.28
CA PHE A 127 -4.70 -1.22 -6.50
C PHE A 127 -5.55 -2.11 -7.39
N ASN A 128 -6.05 -1.61 -8.52
CA ASN A 128 -6.85 -2.39 -9.47
C ASN A 128 -6.11 -3.63 -10.00
N LYS A 129 -4.78 -3.60 -10.04
CA LYS A 129 -3.95 -4.75 -10.40
C LYS A 129 -3.64 -5.67 -9.21
N ARG A 130 -4.11 -5.37 -8.00
CA ARG A 130 -3.87 -6.08 -6.74
C ARG A 130 -2.38 -6.16 -6.39
N MET A 131 -1.65 -5.10 -6.73
CA MET A 131 -0.20 -4.99 -6.53
C MET A 131 0.16 -3.85 -5.59
N LEU A 132 -0.82 -3.12 -5.05
CA LEU A 132 -0.56 -2.00 -4.16
C LEU A 132 -0.31 -2.50 -2.73
N ILE A 133 0.79 -2.04 -2.16
CA ILE A 133 1.16 -2.22 -0.77
C ILE A 133 1.58 -0.87 -0.21
N PHE A 134 1.72 -0.76 1.10
CA PHE A 134 2.26 0.43 1.73
C PHE A 134 3.07 0.13 2.98
N ASP A 135 4.01 1.01 3.31
CA ASP A 135 4.61 1.08 4.64
C ASP A 135 4.11 2.32 5.40
N ALA A 136 4.21 2.25 6.73
CA ALA A 136 3.93 3.35 7.63
C ALA A 136 5.23 3.70 8.35
N SER A 137 5.89 4.78 7.94
CA SER A 137 7.19 5.20 8.48
C SER A 137 7.27 6.67 8.86
#